data_AF-A0A067KMP7-F1
#
_entry.id   AF-A0A067KMP7-F1
#
_cell.length_a   1.000
_cell.length_b   1.000
_cell.length_c   1.000
_cell.angle_alpha   90.00
_cell.angle_beta   90.00
_cell.angle_gamma   90.00
#
_symmetry.space_group_name_H-M   'P 1'
#
loop_
_entity.id
_entity.type
_entity.pdbx_description
1 polymer ?
#
loop_
_entity_poly.entity_id
_entity_poly.type
_entity_poly.pdbx_seq_one_letter_code
_entity_poly.pdbx_strand_id
1 'polypeptide(L)'
;MSKEAEIMKQTIKECEAPGITGEDKYCAISLESLVDYVIAKFGKNVEVFTNEAKEENVNQEYTILKGIKMMGDKQIVCHKERYAYAVFYCHRIMNTNVYMIPLVGADGSKAKALVVCHLDTSAWNPKHFAFQVLNVKPGGPPVCHFLNSDTIVWVPN
;
A
#
# COMPACT_ATOMS: atom_id res chain seq x y z
N MET A 1 -29.05 -2.32 1.74
CA MET A 1 -27.98 -2.89 2.57
C MET A 1 -27.41 -1.79 3.45
N SER A 2 -26.88 -2.12 4.64
CA SER A 2 -26.16 -1.12 5.44
C SER A 2 -24.83 -0.75 4.78
N LYS A 3 -24.23 0.37 5.19
CA LYS A 3 -22.93 0.82 4.65
C LYS A 3 -21.83 -0.20 4.93
N GLU A 4 -21.88 -0.82 6.11
CA GLU A 4 -20.94 -1.86 6.55
C GLU A 4 -21.08 -3.11 5.68
N ALA A 5 -22.31 -3.51 5.36
CA ALA A 5 -22.56 -4.66 4.48
C ALA A 5 -22.04 -4.43 3.06
N GLU A 6 -22.16 -3.22 2.52
CA GLU A 6 -21.58 -2.88 1.21
C GLU A 6 -20.05 -2.91 1.21
N ILE A 7 -19.41 -2.39 2.27
CA ILE A 7 -17.95 -2.42 2.42
C ILE A 7 -17.46 -3.87 2.48
N MET A 8 -18.08 -4.71 3.32
CA MET A 8 -17.71 -6.13 3.41
C MET A 8 -17.88 -6.85 2.07
N LYS A 9 -18.99 -6.58 1.37
CA LYS A 9 -19.23 -7.14 0.03
C LYS A 9 -18.18 -6.68 -0.98
N GLN A 10 -17.69 -5.45 -0.87
CA GLN A 10 -16.63 -4.93 -1.73
C GLN A 10 -15.28 -5.60 -1.42
N THR A 11 -14.90 -5.74 -0.15
CA THR A 11 -13.69 -6.47 0.27
C THR A 11 -13.69 -7.91 -0.29
N ILE A 12 -14.81 -8.64 -0.21
CA ILE A 12 -14.92 -10.00 -0.77
C ILE A 12 -14.65 -9.98 -2.28
N LYS A 13 -15.29 -9.07 -3.02
CA LYS A 13 -15.10 -8.95 -4.48
C LYS A 13 -13.64 -8.64 -4.84
N GLU A 14 -12.98 -7.78 -4.08
CA GLU A 14 -11.59 -7.41 -4.31
C GLU A 14 -10.64 -8.57 -4.01
N CYS A 15 -10.90 -9.32 -2.94
CA CYS A 15 -10.15 -10.53 -2.60
C CYS A 15 -10.31 -11.65 -3.64
N GLU A 16 -11.54 -11.88 -4.13
CA GLU A 16 -11.85 -12.97 -5.07
C GLU A 16 -11.56 -12.64 -6.53
N ALA A 17 -11.42 -11.35 -6.88
CA ALA A 17 -11.09 -10.95 -8.24
C ALA A 17 -9.74 -11.56 -8.67
N PRO A 18 -9.51 -11.83 -9.97
CA PRO A 18 -8.15 -12.11 -10.44
C PRO A 18 -7.25 -10.88 -10.24
N GLY A 19 -5.96 -11.11 -9.97
CA GLY A 19 -4.96 -10.04 -10.03
C GLY A 19 -4.72 -9.58 -11.46
N ILE A 20 -4.17 -8.39 -11.63
CA ILE A 20 -3.74 -7.91 -12.95
C ILE A 20 -2.44 -8.60 -13.40
N THR A 21 -2.08 -8.47 -14.69
CA THR A 21 -0.79 -8.96 -15.19
C THR A 21 0.35 -8.33 -14.39
N GLY A 22 1.21 -9.16 -13.80
CA GLY A 22 2.33 -8.71 -12.97
C GLY A 22 1.97 -8.37 -11.52
N GLU A 23 0.77 -8.74 -11.06
CA GLU A 23 0.36 -8.65 -9.66
C GLU A 23 0.30 -10.05 -9.01
N ASP A 24 1.04 -10.23 -7.93
CA ASP A 24 0.79 -11.29 -6.96
C ASP A 24 -0.21 -10.76 -5.93
N LYS A 25 -1.35 -11.45 -5.73
CA LYS A 25 -2.40 -11.04 -4.80
C LYS A 25 -2.77 -12.16 -3.83
N TYR A 26 -3.01 -11.81 -2.57
CA TYR A 26 -3.43 -12.72 -1.52
C TYR A 26 -4.25 -11.98 -0.45
N CYS A 27 -5.42 -12.51 -0.07
CA CYS A 27 -6.14 -12.03 1.11
C CYS A 27 -5.88 -12.93 2.31
N ALA A 28 -5.12 -12.43 3.27
CA ALA A 28 -4.83 -13.10 4.52
C ALA A 28 -5.98 -12.85 5.52
N ILE A 29 -6.47 -13.90 6.16
CA ILE A 29 -7.58 -13.83 7.14
C ILE A 29 -7.11 -13.81 8.59
N SER A 30 -5.79 -13.71 8.79
CA SER A 30 -5.13 -13.60 10.09
C SER A 30 -3.73 -13.01 9.93
N LEU A 31 -3.10 -12.62 11.04
CA LEU A 31 -1.71 -12.15 11.01
C LEU A 31 -0.74 -13.30 10.66
N GLU A 32 -1.01 -14.51 11.12
CA GLU A 32 -0.20 -15.70 10.83
C GLU A 32 -0.21 -16.01 9.34
N SER A 33 -1.38 -16.06 8.71
CA SER A 33 -1.50 -16.30 7.27
C SER A 33 -0.83 -15.20 6.42
N LEU A 34 -0.85 -13.95 6.90
CA LEU A 34 -0.10 -12.85 6.29
C LEU A 34 1.41 -13.12 6.35
N VAL A 35 1.93 -13.45 7.54
CA VAL A 35 3.36 -13.72 7.74
C VAL A 35 3.81 -14.93 6.92
N ASP A 36 3.02 -16.00 6.89
CA ASP A 36 3.29 -17.19 6.09
C ASP A 36 3.37 -16.86 4.59
N TYR A 37 2.46 -16.01 4.09
CA TYR A 37 2.49 -15.54 2.71
C TYR A 37 3.76 -14.74 2.39
N VAL A 38 4.15 -13.81 3.27
CA VAL A 38 5.38 -13.01 3.08
C VAL A 38 6.60 -13.92 3.08
N ILE A 39 6.72 -14.84 4.03
CA ILE A 39 7.85 -15.78 4.11
C ILE A 39 7.89 -16.70 2.89
N ALA A 40 6.75 -17.16 2.39
CA ALA A 40 6.69 -17.98 1.19
C ALA A 40 7.20 -17.23 -0.06
N LYS A 41 7.03 -15.91 -0.12
CA LYS A 41 7.45 -15.08 -1.26
C LYS A 41 8.87 -14.51 -1.14
N PHE A 42 9.29 -14.11 0.06
CA PHE A 42 10.55 -13.39 0.31
C PHE A 42 11.52 -14.12 1.23
N GLY A 43 11.11 -15.24 1.83
CA GLY A 43 11.89 -15.92 2.86
C GLY A 43 11.83 -15.22 4.20
N LYS A 44 12.73 -15.59 5.12
CA LYS A 44 12.72 -15.12 6.51
C LYS A 44 13.47 -13.79 6.72
N ASN A 45 14.28 -13.37 5.76
CA ASN A 45 15.08 -12.16 5.86
C ASN A 45 14.32 -10.98 5.24
N VAL A 46 13.37 -10.43 6.00
CA VAL A 46 12.49 -9.35 5.57
C VAL A 46 12.47 -8.24 6.62
N GLU A 47 12.36 -7.00 6.15
CA GLU A 47 12.09 -5.81 6.95
C GLU A 47 10.61 -5.42 6.83
N VAL A 48 10.10 -4.81 7.90
CA VAL A 48 8.70 -4.37 8.00
C VAL A 48 8.68 -2.87 8.20
N PHE A 49 7.87 -2.18 7.41
CA PHE A 49 7.68 -0.74 7.49
C PHE A 49 6.20 -0.39 7.62
N THR A 50 5.93 0.61 8.45
CA THR A 50 4.63 1.29 8.59
C THR A 50 4.85 2.79 8.57
N ASN A 51 3.78 3.56 8.42
CA ASN A 51 3.85 5.00 8.68
C ASN A 51 4.14 5.26 10.18
N GLU A 52 4.86 6.34 10.48
CA GLU A 52 5.20 6.75 11.85
C GLU A 52 4.67 8.18 12.08
N ALA A 53 3.83 8.38 13.10
CA ALA A 53 3.34 9.70 13.50
C ALA A 53 3.20 9.79 15.04
N LYS A 54 3.38 10.98 15.60
CA LYS A 54 3.36 11.21 17.06
C LYS A 54 1.95 11.10 17.67
N GLU A 55 0.95 11.58 16.93
CA GLU A 55 -0.46 11.48 17.29
C GLU A 55 -1.20 10.85 16.12
N GLU A 56 -1.91 9.76 16.41
CA GLU A 56 -2.78 9.12 15.43
C GLU A 56 -4.07 9.95 15.29
N ASN A 57 -4.55 10.13 14.06
CA ASN A 57 -5.85 10.73 13.72
C ASN A 57 -6.02 12.25 13.91
N VAL A 58 -4.92 13.01 13.99
CA VAL A 58 -4.99 14.48 13.85
C VAL A 58 -4.86 14.86 12.38
N ASN A 59 -5.94 15.41 11.82
CA ASN A 59 -5.91 15.97 10.47
C ASN A 59 -5.15 17.31 10.49
N GLN A 60 -4.01 17.34 9.81
CA GLN A 60 -3.19 18.54 9.66
C GLN A 60 -2.45 18.53 8.33
N GLU A 61 -1.93 19.69 7.94
CA GLU A 61 -1.03 19.81 6.80
C GLU A 61 0.37 19.31 7.17
N TYR A 62 1.02 18.65 6.22
CA TYR A 62 2.39 18.17 6.36
C TYR A 62 3.27 18.74 5.26
N THR A 63 4.49 19.12 5.64
CA THR A 63 5.55 19.51 4.70
C THR A 63 6.52 18.35 4.51
N ILE A 64 6.82 18.03 3.24
CA ILE A 64 7.83 17.03 2.87
C ILE A 64 9.23 17.58 3.17
N LEU A 65 10.02 16.83 3.93
CA LEU A 65 11.40 17.17 4.24
C LEU A 65 12.38 16.49 3.28
N LYS A 66 13.62 16.99 3.26
CA LYS A 66 14.74 16.31 2.60
C LYS A 66 15.06 14.98 3.28
N GLY A 67 15.74 14.09 2.55
CA GLY A 67 16.18 12.79 3.08
C GLY A 67 15.21 11.65 2.80
N ILE A 68 14.50 11.71 1.67
CA ILE A 68 13.72 10.58 1.14
C ILE A 68 14.67 9.39 0.94
N LYS A 69 14.29 8.22 1.46
CA LYS A 69 15.07 6.99 1.33
C LYS A 69 14.29 5.97 0.52
N MET A 70 14.96 5.32 -0.42
CA MET A 70 14.42 4.13 -1.07
C MET A 70 14.55 2.97 -0.08
N MET A 71 13.44 2.28 0.17
CA MET A 71 13.39 1.13 1.08
C MET A 71 13.57 -0.17 0.30
N GLY A 72 13.10 -0.24 -0.94
CA GLY A 72 13.31 -1.37 -1.83
C GLY A 72 12.53 -1.25 -3.14
N ASP A 73 12.88 -2.09 -4.11
CA ASP A 73 12.22 -2.28 -5.41
C ASP A 73 11.41 -3.60 -5.49
N LYS A 74 11.45 -4.38 -4.39
CA LYS A 74 10.63 -5.57 -4.15
C LYS A 74 9.86 -5.33 -2.86
N GLN A 75 8.55 -5.51 -2.92
CA GLN A 75 7.67 -5.25 -1.79
C GLN A 75 6.45 -6.15 -1.81
N ILE A 76 5.90 -6.42 -0.63
CA ILE A 76 4.51 -6.85 -0.46
C ILE A 76 3.85 -5.79 0.42
N VAL A 77 2.79 -5.18 -0.08
CA VAL A 77 1.96 -4.21 0.65
C VAL A 77 0.72 -4.95 1.09
N CYS A 78 0.41 -4.89 2.38
CA CYS A 78 -0.80 -5.45 2.97
C CYS A 78 -1.64 -4.33 3.57
N HIS A 79 -2.85 -4.16 3.05
CA HIS A 79 -3.85 -3.22 3.56
C HIS A 79 -4.80 -3.93 4.52
N LYS A 80 -5.03 -3.35 5.70
CA LYS A 80 -6.06 -3.84 6.61
C LYS A 80 -7.45 -3.48 6.06
N GLU A 81 -8.26 -4.49 5.80
CA GLU A 81 -9.60 -4.30 5.27
C GLU A 81 -10.62 -4.01 6.37
N ARG A 82 -11.66 -3.24 6.02
CA ARG A 82 -12.78 -2.95 6.92
C ARG A 82 -13.78 -4.11 6.89
N TYR A 83 -13.40 -5.20 7.56
CA TYR A 83 -14.18 -6.43 7.60
C TYR A 83 -14.54 -6.84 9.04
N ALA A 84 -15.53 -7.73 9.21
CA ALA A 84 -16.02 -8.15 10.52
C ALA A 84 -14.96 -8.87 11.39
N TYR A 85 -13.90 -9.37 10.76
CA TYR A 85 -12.73 -9.97 11.37
C TYR A 85 -11.47 -9.51 10.63
N ALA A 86 -10.28 -9.92 11.09
CA ALA A 86 -9.02 -9.54 10.47
C ALA A 86 -8.95 -10.04 9.01
N VAL A 87 -8.88 -9.13 8.06
CA VAL A 87 -8.58 -9.41 6.66
C VAL A 87 -7.52 -8.42 6.22
N PHE A 88 -6.47 -8.93 5.58
CA PHE A 88 -5.42 -8.13 4.99
C PHE A 88 -5.38 -8.41 3.49
N TYR A 89 -5.69 -7.40 2.68
CA TYR A 89 -5.46 -7.45 1.25
C TYR A 89 -3.97 -7.23 1.00
N CYS A 90 -3.25 -8.29 0.68
CA CYS A 90 -1.83 -8.25 0.36
C CYS A 90 -1.62 -8.34 -1.14
N HIS A 91 -0.77 -7.46 -1.68
CA HIS A 91 -0.38 -7.54 -3.06
C HIS A 91 1.04 -7.07 -3.33
N ARG A 92 1.59 -7.54 -4.45
CA ARG A 92 2.86 -7.12 -5.01
C ARG A 92 2.65 -6.86 -6.48
N ILE A 93 2.79 -5.60 -6.87
CA ILE A 93 2.83 -5.19 -8.27
C ILE A 93 4.29 -5.07 -8.69
N MET A 94 4.68 -5.76 -9.76
CA MET A 94 6.03 -5.68 -10.32
C MET A 94 6.40 -4.23 -10.68
N ASN A 95 7.70 -3.90 -10.71
CA ASN A 95 8.20 -2.56 -11.01
C ASN A 95 7.62 -1.49 -10.06
N THR A 96 7.59 -1.78 -8.75
CA THR A 96 7.12 -0.84 -7.72
C THR A 96 8.23 -0.54 -6.73
N ASN A 97 8.55 0.74 -6.57
CA ASN A 97 9.52 1.19 -5.56
C ASN A 97 8.80 1.68 -4.31
N VAL A 98 9.40 1.41 -3.15
CA VAL A 98 8.96 1.90 -1.85
C VAL A 98 9.92 2.99 -1.38
N TYR A 99 9.38 4.10 -0.91
CA TYR A 99 10.13 5.19 -0.32
C TYR A 99 9.61 5.53 1.07
N MET A 100 10.54 5.85 1.97
CA MET A 100 10.23 6.47 3.26
C MET A 100 10.47 7.97 3.16
N ILE A 101 9.43 8.76 3.38
CA ILE A 101 9.46 10.22 3.29
C ILE A 101 9.38 10.82 4.69
N PRO A 102 10.40 11.58 5.14
CA PRO A 102 10.31 12.36 6.37
C PRO A 102 9.37 13.56 6.17
N LEU A 103 8.49 13.78 7.15
CA LEU A 103 7.47 14.83 7.15
C LEU A 103 7.56 15.67 8.44
N VAL A 104 7.10 16.92 8.36
CA VAL A 104 6.82 17.76 9.54
C VAL A 104 5.38 18.28 9.45
N GLY A 105 4.62 18.12 10.53
CA GLY A 105 3.27 18.67 10.67
C GLY A 105 3.30 20.17 10.90
N ALA A 106 2.18 20.86 10.63
CA ALA A 106 2.02 22.28 10.91
C ALA A 106 2.22 22.63 12.41
N ASP A 107 1.99 21.65 13.29
CA ASP A 107 2.26 21.71 14.74
C ASP A 107 3.75 21.49 15.12
N GLY A 108 4.62 21.26 14.14
CA GLY A 108 6.04 20.95 14.33
C GLY A 108 6.34 19.49 14.69
N SER A 109 5.33 18.62 14.74
CA SER A 109 5.50 17.19 14.95
C SER A 109 6.24 16.55 13.78
N LYS A 110 7.06 15.53 14.06
CA LYS A 110 7.77 14.76 13.03
C LYS A 110 6.97 13.51 12.71
N ALA A 111 6.90 13.18 11.43
CA ALA A 111 6.31 11.95 10.94
C ALA A 111 7.19 11.34 9.84
N LYS A 112 6.95 10.06 9.53
CA LYS A 112 7.46 9.40 8.33
C LYS A 112 6.30 8.70 7.63
N ALA A 113 6.21 8.87 6.32
CA ALA A 113 5.20 8.20 5.52
C ALA A 113 5.85 7.36 4.43
N LEU A 114 5.26 6.20 4.19
CA LEU A 114 5.59 5.33 3.07
C LEU A 114 4.86 5.80 1.82
N VAL A 115 5.61 5.84 0.73
CA VAL A 115 5.11 6.08 -0.62
C VAL A 115 5.49 4.90 -1.48
N VAL A 116 4.53 4.40 -2.25
CA VAL A 116 4.79 3.46 -3.33
C VAL A 116 4.73 4.20 -4.66
N CYS A 117 5.62 3.83 -5.58
CA CYS A 117 5.64 4.34 -6.95
C CYS A 117 5.61 3.16 -7.92
N HIS A 118 4.51 3.03 -8.65
CA HIS A 118 4.37 2.05 -9.72
C HIS A 118 4.99 2.62 -10.99
N LEU A 119 6.12 2.03 -11.41
CA LEU A 119 6.92 2.51 -12.53
C LEU A 119 6.36 2.06 -13.89
N ASP A 120 5.60 0.97 -13.90
CA ASP A 120 4.90 0.47 -15.08
C ASP A 120 3.44 0.20 -14.75
N THR A 121 2.56 1.02 -15.33
CA THR A 121 1.11 0.92 -15.17
C THR A 121 0.42 0.50 -16.46
N SER A 122 1.14 -0.05 -17.45
CA SER A 122 0.59 -0.44 -18.76
C SER A 122 -0.55 -1.46 -18.66
N ALA A 123 -0.47 -2.38 -17.70
CA ALA A 123 -1.46 -3.41 -17.46
C ALA A 123 -2.67 -2.96 -16.62
N TRP A 124 -2.66 -1.73 -16.10
CA TRP A 124 -3.75 -1.22 -15.28
C TRP A 124 -4.98 -0.91 -16.13
N ASN A 125 -6.15 -0.97 -15.51
CA ASN A 125 -7.40 -0.58 -16.16
C ASN A 125 -7.28 0.86 -16.71
N PRO A 126 -7.51 1.11 -18.01
CA PRO A 126 -7.43 2.46 -18.58
C PRO A 126 -8.38 3.48 -17.93
N LYS A 127 -9.42 3.00 -17.24
CA LYS A 127 -10.37 3.83 -16.47
C LYS A 127 -9.98 3.97 -15.00
N HIS A 128 -8.81 3.47 -14.57
CA HIS A 128 -8.34 3.55 -13.19
C HIS A 128 -8.32 5.01 -12.72
N PHE A 129 -8.77 5.25 -11.49
CA PHE A 129 -8.97 6.61 -10.96
C PHE A 129 -7.69 7.47 -11.00
N ALA A 130 -6.53 6.85 -10.75
CA ALA A 130 -5.24 7.53 -10.83
C ALA A 130 -4.98 8.20 -12.20
N PHE A 131 -5.40 7.59 -13.31
CA PHE A 131 -5.24 8.14 -14.65
C PHE A 131 -6.11 9.37 -14.89
N GLN A 132 -7.28 9.43 -14.23
CA GLN A 132 -8.19 10.56 -14.33
C GLN A 132 -7.66 11.76 -13.53
N VAL A 133 -7.17 11.52 -12.31
CA VAL A 133 -6.63 12.58 -11.43
C VAL A 133 -5.33 13.15 -11.96
N LEU A 134 -4.42 12.29 -12.42
CA LEU A 134 -3.10 12.70 -12.89
C LEU A 134 -3.09 13.12 -14.37
N ASN A 135 -4.19 12.91 -15.10
CA ASN A 135 -4.30 13.16 -16.53
C ASN A 135 -3.20 12.46 -17.35
N VAL A 136 -2.98 11.18 -17.05
CA VAL A 136 -2.02 10.30 -17.74
C VAL A 136 -2.70 9.02 -18.21
N LYS A 137 -2.02 8.22 -19.04
CA LYS A 137 -2.54 6.96 -19.60
C LYS A 137 -1.74 5.75 -19.07
N PRO A 138 -2.28 4.52 -19.16
CA PRO A 138 -1.51 3.31 -18.91
C PRO A 138 -0.16 3.31 -19.65
N GLY A 139 0.91 2.95 -18.95
CA GLY A 139 2.27 2.94 -19.50
C GLY A 139 2.90 4.32 -19.66
N GLY A 140 2.26 5.37 -19.15
CA GLY A 140 2.81 6.71 -19.04
C GLY A 140 3.82 6.87 -17.89
N PRO A 141 3.96 8.08 -17.33
CA PRO A 141 4.83 8.32 -16.18
C PRO A 141 4.46 7.46 -14.97
N PRO A 142 5.41 7.22 -14.03
CA PRO A 142 5.13 6.51 -12.79
C PRO A 142 3.97 7.11 -12.00
N VAL A 143 3.15 6.26 -11.40
CA VAL A 143 2.07 6.67 -10.50
C VAL A 143 2.52 6.40 -9.07
N CYS A 144 2.66 7.46 -8.28
CA CYS A 144 3.05 7.38 -6.88
C CYS A 144 1.92 7.80 -5.94
N HIS A 145 1.81 7.15 -4.78
CA HIS A 145 0.87 7.56 -3.74
C HIS A 145 1.37 7.21 -2.34
N PHE A 146 0.90 7.98 -1.35
CA PHE A 146 1.08 7.65 0.06
C PHE A 146 0.25 6.42 0.44
N LEU A 147 0.76 5.63 1.38
CA LEU A 147 0.03 4.52 1.97
C LEU A 147 -0.79 4.97 3.18
N ASN A 148 -1.91 4.29 3.43
CA ASN A 148 -2.75 4.55 4.61
C ASN A 148 -2.01 4.13 5.90
N SER A 149 -2.43 4.67 7.04
CA SER A 149 -1.82 4.39 8.36
C SER A 149 -1.93 2.93 8.80
N ASP A 150 -2.92 2.19 8.30
CA ASP A 150 -3.18 0.79 8.59
C ASP A 150 -2.55 -0.18 7.57
N THR A 151 -1.64 0.32 6.73
CA THR A 151 -0.92 -0.46 5.73
C THR A 151 0.44 -0.91 6.25
N ILE A 152 0.80 -2.16 5.98
CA ILE A 152 2.08 -2.77 6.33
C ILE A 152 2.85 -3.07 5.04
N VAL A 153 4.12 -2.68 4.98
CA VAL A 153 4.99 -2.97 3.84
C VAL A 153 6.11 -3.90 4.26
N TRP A 154 6.30 -4.97 3.49
CA TRP A 154 7.35 -5.95 3.68
C TRP A 154 8.36 -5.86 2.55
N VAL A 155 9.64 -5.75 2.88
CA VAL A 155 10.73 -5.64 1.90
C VAL A 155 11.77 -6.72 2.22
N PRO A 156 12.23 -7.52 1.24
CA PRO A 156 13.33 -8.45 1.46
C PRO A 156 14.66 -7.70 1.63
N ASN A 157 15.49 -8.17 2.55
CA ASN A 157 16.87 -7.71 2.73
C ASN A 157 17.83 -8.23 1.66
#